data_AF-A0A522FDG1-F1
#
_entry.id   AF-A0A522FDG1-F1
#
_cell.length_a   1.000
_cell.length_b   1.000
_cell.length_c   1.000
_cell.angle_alpha   90.00
_cell.angle_beta   90.00
_cell.angle_gamma   90.00
#
_symmetry.space_group_name_H-M   'P 1'
#
loop_
_entity.id
_entity.type
_entity.pdbx_description
1 polymer ?
#
loop_
_entity_poly.entity_id
_entity_poly.type
_entity_poly.pdbx_seq_one_letter_code
_entity_poly.pdbx_strand_id
1 'polypeptide(L)'
;MTTRKIRHLKSDFGPRKLPLPKGLEFLKGFNFYAIIEDNSGSRKKRLIEVHSSSLKKYIENVSELKNQLSNNEHEIESITLENNEINSQLQEAVAVLVKASEYIKALEYNNEILRENLEKYPDLFHEKSIPNYSELIAKSVHKFNLQGFEGGLPSLGKRK
;
A
#
# COMPACT_ATOMS: atom_id res chain seq x y z
N MET A 1 -52.40 -43.52 -15.85
CA MET A 1 -51.32 -43.34 -16.85
C MET A 1 -49.98 -43.35 -16.13
N THR A 2 -49.17 -44.38 -16.35
CA THR A 2 -47.81 -44.48 -15.78
C THR A 2 -46.88 -43.57 -16.58
N THR A 3 -46.41 -42.48 -15.98
CA THR A 3 -45.42 -41.61 -16.63
C THR A 3 -44.09 -42.34 -16.74
N ARG A 4 -43.56 -42.41 -17.97
CA ARG A 4 -42.32 -43.10 -18.28
C ARG A 4 -41.14 -42.25 -17.80
N LYS A 5 -40.35 -42.80 -16.88
CA LYS A 5 -39.03 -42.24 -16.54
C LYS A 5 -38.08 -42.47 -17.71
N ILE A 6 -37.37 -41.43 -18.12
CA ILE A 6 -36.36 -41.52 -19.17
C ILE A 6 -34.99 -41.39 -18.51
N ARG A 7 -34.10 -42.32 -18.78
CA ARG A 7 -32.73 -42.33 -18.25
C ARG A 7 -31.75 -42.07 -19.39
N HIS A 8 -30.95 -41.03 -19.26
CA HIS A 8 -29.87 -40.68 -20.18
C HIS A 8 -28.53 -40.91 -19.48
N LEU A 9 -27.66 -41.68 -20.07
CA LEU A 9 -26.30 -41.89 -19.57
C LEU A 9 -25.43 -40.67 -19.91
N LYS A 10 -24.34 -40.46 -19.17
CA LYS A 10 -23.37 -39.41 -19.49
C LYS A 10 -22.86 -39.50 -20.94
N SER A 11 -22.69 -40.73 -21.44
CA SER A 11 -22.27 -41.01 -22.82
C SER A 11 -23.23 -40.47 -23.87
N ASP A 12 -24.48 -40.19 -23.52
CA ASP A 12 -25.50 -39.72 -24.46
C ASP A 12 -25.37 -38.21 -24.73
N PHE A 13 -24.56 -37.51 -23.93
CA PHE A 13 -24.35 -36.07 -24.01
C PHE A 13 -22.99 -35.72 -24.63
N GLY A 14 -22.92 -34.61 -25.38
CA GLY A 14 -21.66 -34.10 -25.92
C GLY A 14 -21.83 -33.17 -27.14
N PRO A 15 -20.74 -32.64 -27.70
CA PRO A 15 -20.78 -31.66 -28.81
C PRO A 15 -21.47 -32.17 -30.08
N ARG A 16 -21.42 -33.49 -30.31
CA ARG A 16 -22.05 -34.17 -31.46
C ARG A 16 -23.22 -35.07 -31.05
N LYS A 17 -23.69 -34.99 -29.79
CA LYS A 17 -24.76 -35.81 -29.23
C LYS A 17 -25.84 -34.92 -28.62
N LEU A 18 -26.65 -35.44 -27.69
CA LEU A 18 -27.66 -34.63 -27.01
C LEU A 18 -26.97 -33.50 -26.22
N PRO A 19 -27.49 -32.26 -26.27
CA PRO A 19 -27.04 -31.23 -25.35
C PRO A 19 -27.51 -31.57 -23.93
N LEU A 20 -26.75 -31.12 -22.92
CA LEU A 20 -27.21 -31.19 -21.54
C LEU A 20 -28.52 -30.41 -21.38
N PRO A 21 -29.48 -30.88 -20.57
CA PRO A 21 -30.71 -30.16 -20.31
C PRO A 21 -30.43 -28.76 -19.75
N LYS A 22 -31.25 -27.79 -20.15
CA LYS A 22 -31.14 -26.41 -19.66
C LYS A 22 -31.17 -26.35 -18.12
N GLY A 23 -30.24 -25.62 -17.53
CA GLY A 23 -30.02 -25.53 -16.09
C GLY A 23 -29.05 -26.59 -15.52
N LEU A 24 -28.60 -27.54 -16.34
CA LEU A 24 -27.58 -28.54 -15.97
C LEU A 24 -26.26 -28.33 -16.73
N GLU A 25 -26.03 -27.13 -17.25
CA GLU A 25 -24.80 -26.79 -17.97
C GLU A 25 -23.55 -26.90 -17.08
N PHE A 26 -23.70 -26.73 -15.76
CA PHE A 26 -22.63 -26.92 -14.78
C PHE A 26 -22.11 -28.36 -14.71
N LEU A 27 -22.86 -29.33 -15.25
CA LEU A 27 -22.39 -30.71 -15.38
C LEU A 27 -21.38 -30.90 -16.52
N LYS A 28 -21.15 -29.87 -17.36
CA LYS A 28 -20.07 -29.89 -18.36
C LYS A 28 -18.73 -30.01 -17.63
N GLY A 29 -17.98 -31.07 -17.93
CA GLY A 29 -16.72 -31.39 -17.24
C GLY A 29 -16.90 -32.14 -15.92
N PHE A 30 -18.14 -32.30 -15.43
CA PHE A 30 -18.41 -33.08 -14.23
C PHE A 30 -18.56 -34.58 -14.55
N ASN A 31 -18.19 -35.45 -13.61
CA ASN A 31 -18.18 -36.89 -13.82
C ASN A 31 -19.41 -37.56 -13.18
N PHE A 32 -20.58 -37.22 -13.74
CA PHE A 32 -21.86 -37.85 -13.43
C PHE A 32 -22.06 -39.15 -14.23
N TYR A 33 -22.95 -40.02 -13.75
CA TYR A 33 -23.26 -41.30 -14.36
C TYR A 33 -24.48 -41.22 -15.29
N ALA A 34 -25.59 -40.69 -14.79
CA ALA A 34 -26.84 -40.60 -15.54
C ALA A 34 -27.72 -39.42 -15.08
N ILE A 35 -28.60 -38.98 -15.97
CA ILE A 35 -29.69 -38.04 -15.68
C ILE A 35 -31.00 -38.80 -15.92
N ILE A 36 -31.83 -38.90 -14.88
CA ILE A 36 -33.17 -39.48 -14.96
C ILE A 36 -34.17 -38.33 -14.95
N GLU A 37 -34.96 -38.23 -16.01
CA GLU A 37 -36.04 -37.28 -16.13
C GLU A 37 -37.38 -37.97 -15.84
N ASP A 38 -38.13 -37.39 -14.92
CA ASP A 38 -39.47 -37.84 -14.55
C ASP A 38 -40.46 -36.70 -14.86
N ASN A 39 -41.37 -36.98 -15.80
CA ASN A 39 -42.42 -36.06 -16.25
C ASN A 39 -43.74 -36.28 -15.50
N SER A 40 -43.71 -36.80 -14.26
CA SER A 40 -44.90 -36.95 -13.42
C SER A 40 -45.45 -35.60 -12.95
N GLY A 41 -46.68 -35.29 -13.37
CA GLY A 41 -47.43 -34.10 -12.95
C GLY A 41 -47.15 -32.85 -13.78
N SER A 42 -47.25 -31.67 -13.16
CA SER A 42 -47.08 -30.36 -13.82
C SER A 42 -45.63 -29.88 -13.91
N ARG A 43 -44.68 -30.58 -13.27
CA ARG A 43 -43.26 -30.19 -13.23
C ARG A 43 -42.35 -31.34 -13.63
N LYS A 44 -41.35 -31.03 -14.45
CA LYS A 44 -40.27 -31.95 -14.81
C LYS A 44 -39.30 -32.10 -13.64
N LYS A 45 -39.19 -33.29 -13.07
CA LYS A 45 -38.18 -33.62 -12.05
C LYS A 45 -36.97 -34.26 -12.72
N ARG A 46 -35.77 -33.92 -12.27
CA ARG A 46 -34.52 -34.49 -12.76
C ARG A 46 -33.71 -35.03 -11.58
N LEU A 47 -33.28 -36.27 -11.66
CA LEU A 47 -32.35 -36.89 -10.72
C LEU A 47 -31.02 -37.09 -11.43
N ILE A 48 -29.93 -36.64 -10.80
CA ILE A 48 -28.57 -36.77 -11.33
C ILE A 48 -27.87 -37.82 -10.49
N GLU A 49 -27.46 -38.91 -11.12
CA GLU A 49 -26.64 -39.93 -10.48
C GLU A 49 -25.17 -39.56 -10.67
N VAL A 50 -24.41 -39.57 -9.58
CA VAL A 50 -22.99 -39.22 -9.57
C VAL A 50 -22.23 -40.33 -8.87
N HIS A 51 -21.03 -40.67 -9.37
CA HIS A 51 -20.15 -41.60 -8.65
C HIS A 51 -19.65 -40.96 -7.35
N SER A 52 -19.64 -41.75 -6.26
CA SER A 52 -19.14 -41.31 -4.96
C SER A 52 -17.70 -40.78 -5.03
N SER A 53 -16.84 -41.40 -5.86
CA SER A 53 -15.46 -40.96 -6.09
C SER A 53 -15.39 -39.57 -6.75
N SER A 54 -16.27 -39.28 -7.71
CA SER A 54 -16.37 -37.96 -8.34
C SER A 54 -16.82 -36.90 -7.34
N LEU A 55 -17.79 -37.23 -6.49
CA LEU A 55 -18.29 -36.33 -5.45
C LEU A 55 -17.20 -36.04 -4.42
N LYS A 56 -16.47 -37.07 -3.97
CA LYS A 56 -15.36 -36.92 -3.02
C LYS A 56 -14.27 -35.99 -3.55
N LYS A 57 -13.82 -36.22 -4.80
CA LYS A 57 -12.83 -35.34 -5.46
C LYS A 57 -13.32 -33.91 -5.58
N TYR A 58 -14.60 -33.70 -5.90
CA TYR A 58 -15.16 -32.36 -5.99
C TYR A 58 -15.17 -31.65 -4.63
N ILE A 59 -15.53 -32.36 -3.56
CA ILE A 59 -15.49 -31.83 -2.20
C ILE A 59 -14.06 -31.45 -1.79
N GLU A 60 -13.08 -32.31 -2.07
CA GLU A 60 -11.66 -32.05 -1.83
C GLU A 60 -11.19 -30.80 -2.58
N ASN A 61 -11.47 -30.71 -3.88
CA ASN A 61 -11.11 -29.55 -4.69
C ASN A 61 -11.77 -28.25 -4.18
N VAL A 62 -13.06 -28.31 -3.81
CA VAL A 62 -13.77 -27.14 -3.25
C VAL A 62 -13.14 -26.72 -1.92
N SER A 63 -12.73 -27.68 -1.09
CA SER A 63 -12.03 -27.39 0.17
C SER A 63 -10.68 -26.71 -0.09
N GLU A 64 -9.90 -27.20 -1.05
CA GLU A 64 -8.62 -26.61 -1.42
C GLU A 64 -8.78 -25.20 -1.99
N LEU A 65 -9.74 -25.00 -2.90
CA LEU A 65 -10.04 -23.68 -3.46
C LEU A 65 -10.50 -22.68 -2.40
N LYS A 66 -11.26 -23.12 -1.39
CA LYS A 66 -11.65 -22.26 -0.26
C LYS A 66 -10.44 -21.83 0.56
N ASN A 67 -9.50 -22.75 0.81
CA ASN A 67 -8.28 -22.42 1.54
C ASN A 67 -7.40 -21.45 0.74
N GLN A 68 -7.25 -21.67 -0.57
CA GLN A 68 -6.54 -20.74 -1.45
C GLN A 68 -7.19 -19.36 -1.46
N LEU A 69 -8.53 -19.30 -1.53
CA LEU A 69 -9.25 -18.04 -1.49
C LEU A 69 -9.03 -17.29 -0.18
N SER A 70 -9.09 -17.98 0.96
CA SER A 70 -8.79 -17.39 2.27
C SER A 70 -7.34 -16.88 2.38
N ASN A 71 -6.37 -17.62 1.84
CA ASN A 71 -4.97 -17.16 1.83
C ASN A 71 -4.79 -15.92 0.97
N ASN A 72 -5.40 -15.90 -0.22
CA ASN A 72 -5.34 -14.74 -1.11
C ASN A 72 -6.01 -13.51 -0.49
N GLU A 73 -7.12 -13.68 0.23
CA GLU A 73 -7.77 -12.59 0.98
C GLU A 73 -6.83 -11.99 2.03
N HIS A 74 -6.11 -12.84 2.78
CA HIS A 74 -5.10 -12.38 3.74
C HIS A 74 -3.90 -11.68 3.07
N GLU A 75 -3.42 -12.17 1.93
CA GLU A 75 -2.35 -11.52 1.17
C GLU A 75 -2.79 -10.14 0.67
N ILE A 76 -4.02 -10.02 0.16
CA ILE A 76 -4.59 -8.72 -0.27
C ILE A 76 -4.67 -7.75 0.90
N GLU A 77 -5.11 -8.21 2.08
CA GLU A 77 -5.19 -7.39 3.28
C GLU A 77 -3.79 -6.88 3.70
N SER A 78 -2.79 -7.76 3.72
CA SER A 78 -1.40 -7.39 4.02
C SER A 78 -0.86 -6.34 3.04
N ILE A 79 -1.01 -6.59 1.74
CA ILE A 79 -0.56 -5.66 0.69
C ILE A 79 -1.30 -4.32 0.78
N THR A 80 -2.56 -4.32 1.19
CA THR A 80 -3.35 -3.09 1.36
C THR A 80 -2.82 -2.27 2.54
N LEU A 81 -2.48 -2.92 3.65
CA LEU A 81 -1.86 -2.27 4.80
C LEU A 81 -0.49 -1.67 4.44
N GLU A 82 0.37 -2.43 3.77
CA GLU A 82 1.68 -1.96 3.31
C GLU A 82 1.55 -0.74 2.37
N ASN A 83 0.61 -0.77 1.42
CA ASN A 83 0.35 0.37 0.54
C ASN A 83 -0.11 1.62 1.29
N ASN A 84 -0.93 1.45 2.33
CA ASN A 84 -1.38 2.56 3.15
C ASN A 84 -0.21 3.18 3.94
N GLU A 85 0.68 2.34 4.48
CA GLU A 85 1.88 2.81 5.17
C GLU A 85 2.81 3.57 4.22
N ILE A 86 3.11 3.01 3.05
CA ILE A 86 3.94 3.66 2.02
C ILE A 86 3.33 5.00 1.58
N ASN A 87 2.01 5.05 1.38
CA ASN A 87 1.33 6.30 1.04
C ASN A 87 1.44 7.36 2.15
N SER A 88 1.36 6.94 3.41
CA SER A 88 1.58 7.85 4.55
C SER A 88 3.00 8.41 4.54
N GLN A 89 4.00 7.55 4.38
CA GLN A 89 5.41 7.95 4.30
C GLN A 89 5.66 8.89 3.11
N LEU A 90 5.04 8.63 1.96
CA LEU A 90 5.13 9.49 0.78
C LEU A 90 4.54 10.88 1.04
N GLN A 91 3.39 10.96 1.69
CA GLN A 91 2.76 12.25 2.04
C GLN A 91 3.64 13.06 2.99
N GLU A 92 4.24 12.42 4.00
CA GLU A 92 5.17 13.06 4.91
C GLU A 92 6.40 13.60 4.17
N ALA A 93 7.01 12.79 3.30
CA ALA A 93 8.16 13.19 2.50
C ALA A 93 7.85 14.38 1.59
N VAL A 94 6.68 14.38 0.94
CA VAL A 94 6.20 15.50 0.11
C VAL A 94 6.02 16.76 0.96
N ALA A 95 5.45 16.66 2.16
CA ALA A 95 5.28 17.81 3.05
C ALA A 95 6.64 18.41 3.48
N VAL A 96 7.64 17.58 3.75
CA VAL A 96 9.01 18.02 4.06
C VAL A 96 9.62 18.75 2.85
N LEU A 97 9.46 18.20 1.64
CA LEU A 97 9.98 18.82 0.42
C LEU A 97 9.35 20.19 0.14
N VAL A 98 8.03 20.33 0.35
CA VAL A 98 7.34 21.62 0.19
C VAL A 98 7.91 22.67 1.15
N LYS A 99 8.06 22.33 2.44
CA LYS A 99 8.64 23.25 3.44
C LYS A 99 10.08 23.64 3.08
N ALA A 100 10.89 22.69 2.63
CA ALA A 100 12.26 22.97 2.20
C ALA A 100 12.29 23.91 0.98
N SER A 101 11.39 23.70 0.01
CA SER A 101 11.25 24.56 -1.17
C SER A 101 10.86 26.00 -0.80
N GLU A 102 9.90 26.18 0.12
CA GLU A 102 9.52 27.50 0.62
C GLU A 102 10.68 28.21 1.33
N TYR A 103 11.44 27.47 2.14
CA TYR A 103 12.61 28.00 2.82
C TYR A 103 13.71 28.44 1.84
N ILE A 104 13.98 27.64 0.80
CA ILE A 104 14.94 28.00 -0.26
C ILE A 104 14.49 29.29 -0.95
N LYS A 105 13.21 29.41 -1.35
CA LYS A 105 12.68 30.63 -1.97
C LYS A 105 12.84 31.86 -1.08
N ALA A 106 12.64 31.72 0.22
CA ALA A 106 12.85 32.82 1.17
C ALA A 106 14.34 33.24 1.24
N LEU A 107 15.26 32.27 1.23
CA LEU A 107 16.70 32.56 1.17
C LEU A 107 17.11 33.22 -0.16
N GLU A 108 16.58 32.75 -1.29
CA GLU A 108 16.82 33.34 -2.61
C GLU A 108 16.35 34.81 -2.64
N TYR A 109 15.15 35.09 -2.15
CA TYR A 109 14.63 36.45 -2.04
C TYR A 109 15.51 37.35 -1.17
N ASN A 110 15.94 36.86 0.00
CA ASN A 110 16.83 37.62 0.89
C ASN A 110 18.19 37.89 0.23
N ASN A 111 18.76 36.89 -0.46
CA ASN A 111 20.01 37.05 -1.19
C ASN A 111 19.90 38.06 -2.32
N GLU A 112 18.77 38.11 -3.02
CA GLU A 112 18.53 39.09 -4.08
C GLU A 112 18.47 40.51 -3.52
N ILE A 113 17.75 40.73 -2.40
CA ILE A 113 17.74 42.03 -1.70
C ILE A 113 19.16 42.44 -1.30
N LEU A 114 19.94 41.52 -0.73
CA LEU A 114 21.32 41.80 -0.32
C LEU A 114 22.20 42.19 -1.51
N ARG A 115 22.04 41.51 -2.65
CA ARG A 115 22.74 41.86 -3.90
C ARG A 115 22.35 43.24 -4.40
N GLU A 116 21.06 43.55 -4.49
CA GLU A 116 20.60 44.88 -4.90
C GLU A 116 21.12 45.99 -3.97
N ASN A 117 21.15 45.75 -2.66
CA ASN A 117 21.66 46.71 -1.70
C ASN A 117 23.18 46.94 -1.84
N LEU A 118 23.94 45.87 -2.11
CA LEU A 118 25.38 45.97 -2.40
C LEU A 118 25.65 46.76 -3.68
N GLU A 119 24.83 46.57 -4.73
CA GLU A 119 24.97 47.32 -5.99
C GLU A 119 24.58 48.80 -5.85
N LYS A 120 23.50 49.10 -5.11
CA LYS A 120 23.02 50.47 -4.91
C LYS A 120 23.86 51.25 -3.92
N TYR A 121 24.48 50.57 -2.95
CA TYR A 121 25.26 51.19 -1.88
C TYR A 121 26.54 50.41 -1.58
N PRO A 122 27.55 50.44 -2.47
CA PRO A 122 28.79 49.70 -2.28
C PRO A 122 29.57 50.15 -1.03
N ASP A 123 29.43 51.41 -0.63
CA ASP A 123 30.18 52.01 0.48
C ASP A 123 29.54 51.83 1.87
N LEU A 124 28.27 51.40 1.95
CA LEU A 124 27.55 51.20 3.23
C LEU A 124 28.10 50.03 4.04
N PHE A 125 28.81 49.11 3.40
CA PHE A 125 29.49 47.97 4.06
C PHE A 125 30.93 48.28 4.49
N HIS A 126 31.43 49.49 4.23
CA HIS A 126 32.71 49.98 4.76
C HIS A 126 32.57 50.69 6.12
N GLU A 127 31.35 50.85 6.63
CA GLU A 127 31.15 51.21 8.02
C GLU A 127 31.58 50.04 8.90
N LYS A 128 32.67 50.25 9.65
CA LYS A 128 33.25 49.31 10.61
C LYS A 128 32.11 48.67 11.41
N SER A 129 32.08 47.34 11.42
CA SER A 129 31.16 46.56 12.25
C SER A 129 31.01 47.19 13.63
N ILE A 130 29.78 47.40 14.07
CA ILE A 130 29.47 47.88 15.42
C ILE A 130 30.31 47.03 16.38
N PRO A 131 31.18 47.65 17.21
CA PRO A 131 32.09 46.90 18.06
C PRO A 131 31.29 45.96 18.94
N ASN A 132 31.67 44.68 18.92
CA ASN A 132 31.00 43.68 19.74
C ASN A 132 31.19 44.03 21.23
N TYR A 133 30.39 43.40 22.09
CA TYR A 133 30.41 43.67 23.54
C TYR A 133 31.82 43.56 24.15
N SER A 134 32.64 42.61 23.67
CA SER A 134 34.05 42.45 24.09
C SER A 134 34.94 43.63 23.69
N GLU A 135 34.76 44.20 22.50
CA GLU A 135 35.51 45.38 22.04
C GLU A 135 35.09 46.65 22.78
N LEU A 136 33.81 46.77 23.15
CA LEU A 136 33.30 47.86 23.98
C LEU A 136 33.87 47.79 25.40
N ILE A 137 33.98 46.60 25.99
CA ILE A 137 34.61 46.40 27.31
C ILE A 137 36.11 46.73 27.25
N ALA A 138 36.82 46.27 26.22
CA ALA A 138 38.26 46.53 26.06
C ALA A 138 38.61 48.03 25.92
N LYS A 139 37.69 48.82 25.34
CA LYS A 139 37.83 50.29 25.23
C LYS A 139 37.35 51.05 26.46
N SER A 140 36.59 50.42 27.35
CA SER A 140 36.12 51.07 28.58
C SER A 140 37.28 51.26 29.57
N VAL A 141 37.35 52.43 30.21
CA VAL A 141 38.40 52.78 31.20
C VAL A 141 38.33 51.88 32.45
N HIS A 142 37.24 51.14 32.61
CA HIS A 142 37.06 50.16 33.67
C HIS A 142 37.62 48.82 33.20
N LYS A 143 38.89 48.59 33.49
CA LYS A 143 39.43 47.23 33.53
C LYS A 143 38.68 46.49 34.64
N PHE A 144 37.60 45.79 34.27
CA PHE A 144 37.02 44.78 35.13
C PHE A 144 38.09 43.71 35.31
N ASN A 145 38.81 43.73 36.43
CA ASN A 145 39.59 42.61 36.92
C ASN A 145 38.63 41.49 37.34
N LEU A 146 37.88 40.96 36.39
CA LEU A 146 37.24 39.66 36.54
C LEU A 146 38.35 38.64 36.38
N GLN A 147 38.82 38.12 37.50
CA GLN A 147 39.56 36.87 37.56
C GLN A 147 38.80 35.89 36.66
N GLY A 148 39.43 35.48 35.55
CA GLY A 148 38.77 34.66 34.55
C GLY A 148 38.17 33.45 35.23
N PHE A 149 36.86 33.24 35.05
CA PHE A 149 36.30 31.93 35.32
C PHE A 149 36.96 30.98 34.32
N GLU A 150 37.86 30.12 34.82
CA GLU A 150 38.31 28.92 34.10
C GLU A 150 37.08 28.01 33.93
N GLY A 151 36.24 28.34 32.95
CA GLY A 151 35.28 27.42 32.38
C GLY A 151 36.08 26.37 31.62
N GLY A 152 36.37 25.25 32.29
CA GLY A 152 37.09 24.14 31.71
C GLY A 152 36.50 23.72 30.36
N LEU A 153 37.38 23.44 29.40
CA LEU A 153 37.02 22.76 28.16
C LEU A 153 36.30 21.45 28.52
N PRO A 154 35.06 21.20 28.05
CA PRO A 154 34.47 19.89 28.18
C PRO A 154 35.39 18.91 27.45
N SER A 155 36.04 18.02 28.21
CA SER A 155 36.90 17.00 27.62
C SER A 155 36.04 16.14 26.71
N LEU A 156 36.26 16.26 25.39
CA LEU A 156 35.81 15.27 24.44
C LEU A 156 36.40 13.93 24.90
N GLY A 157 35.54 13.07 25.44
CA GLY A 157 35.91 11.74 25.90
C GLY A 157 36.73 11.04 24.84
N LYS A 158 37.94 10.64 25.21
CA LYS A 158 38.83 9.87 24.34
C LYS A 158 38.10 8.59 23.95
N ARG A 159 37.80 8.43 22.65
CA ARG A 159 37.57 7.09 22.08
C ARG A 159 38.89 6.32 22.18
N LYS A 160 38.93 5.31 23.05
CA LYS A 160 39.60 4.01 22.85
C LYS A 160 39.04 3.02 23.86
#